data_AF-A0ABD3SDE3-F1
#
_entry.id   AF-A0ABD3SDE3-F1
#
_cell.length_a   1.000
_cell.length_b   1.000
_cell.length_c   1.000
_cell.angle_alpha   90.00
_cell.angle_beta   90.00
_cell.angle_gamma   90.00
#
_symmetry.space_group_name_H-M   'P 1'
#
loop_
_entity.id
_entity.type
_entity.pdbx_description
1 polymer ?
#
loop_
_entity_poly.entity_id
_entity_poly.type
_entity_poly.pdbx_seq_one_letter_code
_entity_poly.pdbx_strand_id
1 'polypeptide(L)'
;MKFDLAVCFAGLSTAAAFQANPPHHPILRRDVVMPPLMSATELSPIDEMCIENVAEFCLHESCNIEEYEALINQLEEQKTHFIKHVATVESLLIRLKDSNHPEHDPNDVRLLFEAIRNTLTDPPFTSFGGPTNGQ
;
A
#
# COMPACT_ATOMS: atom_id res chain seq x y z
N MET A 1 -0.37 -41.05 62.91
CA MET A 1 0.94 -41.39 62.30
C MET A 1 0.89 -40.88 60.87
N LYS A 2 1.87 -40.20 60.28
CA LYS A 2 3.12 -39.53 60.69
C LYS A 2 3.55 -38.76 59.42
N PHE A 3 4.20 -37.60 59.59
CA PHE A 3 4.68 -36.69 58.53
C PHE A 3 5.63 -37.34 57.52
N ASP A 4 5.71 -36.76 56.31
CA ASP A 4 6.92 -36.20 55.65
C ASP A 4 6.51 -35.67 54.25
N LEU A 5 6.59 -34.38 53.88
CA LEU A 5 7.67 -33.36 53.88
C LEU A 5 8.80 -33.62 52.86
N ALA A 6 8.73 -32.92 51.72
CA ALA A 6 9.83 -32.31 50.95
C ALA A 6 9.21 -31.64 49.69
N VAL A 7 8.94 -30.33 49.63
CA VAL A 7 9.88 -29.21 49.42
C VAL A 7 10.95 -29.49 48.38
N CYS A 8 10.82 -28.84 47.21
CA CYS A 8 11.92 -28.13 46.57
C CYS A 8 11.37 -27.01 45.68
N PHE A 9 11.52 -25.79 46.18
CA PHE A 9 11.46 -24.55 45.41
C PHE A 9 12.62 -24.52 44.40
N ALA A 10 12.34 -24.08 43.18
CA ALA A 10 13.32 -23.38 42.35
C ALA A 10 12.57 -22.46 41.38
N GLY A 11 12.29 -21.25 41.85
CA GLY A 11 11.96 -20.14 40.96
C GLY A 11 13.21 -19.73 40.19
N LEU A 12 13.05 -19.49 38.90
CA LEU A 12 14.00 -18.73 38.10
C LEU A 12 13.27 -17.48 37.60
N SER A 13 13.27 -16.45 38.44
CA SER A 13 13.11 -15.07 38.00
C SER A 13 14.37 -14.68 37.24
N THR A 14 14.28 -14.52 35.92
CA THR A 14 15.28 -13.77 35.16
C THR A 14 14.77 -12.35 34.99
N ALA A 15 15.17 -11.48 35.92
CA ALA A 15 15.10 -10.04 35.70
C ALA A 15 16.24 -9.67 34.74
N ALA A 16 15.91 -9.38 33.48
CA ALA A 16 16.84 -8.70 32.58
C ALA A 16 16.84 -7.22 32.92
N ALA A 17 17.92 -6.75 33.56
CA ALA A 17 18.18 -5.34 33.77
C ALA A 17 18.53 -4.69 32.43
N PHE A 18 17.62 -3.89 31.87
CA PHE A 18 17.97 -2.97 30.79
C PHE A 18 18.67 -1.76 31.39
N GLN A 19 19.99 -1.73 31.21
CA GLN A 19 20.84 -0.60 31.54
C GLN A 19 20.63 0.49 30.48
N ALA A 20 19.93 1.56 30.86
CA ALA A 20 19.78 2.75 30.03
C ALA A 20 21.02 3.66 30.18
N ASN A 21 21.87 3.72 29.17
CA ASN A 21 22.45 4.99 28.70
C ASN A 21 22.98 4.85 27.25
N PRO A 22 22.81 5.86 26.38
CA PRO A 22 22.97 5.72 24.94
C PRO A 22 24.41 6.03 24.51
N PRO A 23 24.94 5.37 23.47
CA PRO A 23 25.96 5.97 22.63
C PRO A 23 25.29 6.58 21.40
N HIS A 24 25.52 7.87 21.21
CA HIS A 24 25.34 8.55 19.94
C HIS A 24 26.00 7.74 18.82
N HIS A 25 25.20 7.12 17.97
CA HIS A 25 25.66 6.64 16.67
C HIS A 25 25.27 7.66 15.60
N PRO A 26 26.19 8.00 14.69
CA PRO A 26 25.94 8.94 13.62
C PRO A 26 24.81 8.40 12.74
N ILE A 27 23.97 9.30 12.24
CA ILE A 27 22.95 9.04 11.23
C ILE A 27 23.67 8.45 10.02
N LEU A 28 23.72 7.13 9.96
CA LEU A 28 24.09 6.39 8.78
C LEU A 28 22.90 6.58 7.86
N ARG A 29 23.08 7.38 6.80
CA ARG A 29 22.17 7.43 5.65
C ARG A 29 21.88 5.99 5.28
N ARG A 30 20.71 5.54 5.71
CA ARG A 30 20.19 4.25 5.32
C ARG A 30 19.73 4.51 3.89
N ASP A 31 20.57 4.16 2.93
CA ASP A 31 20.10 3.92 1.58
C ASP A 31 18.93 2.94 1.76
N VAL A 32 17.73 3.48 1.66
CA VAL A 32 16.50 2.69 1.66
C VAL A 32 16.53 2.01 0.30
N VAL A 33 17.31 0.93 0.22
CA VAL A 33 17.19 -0.05 -0.85
C VAL A 33 15.81 -0.65 -0.63
N MET A 34 14.80 -0.01 -1.22
CA MET A 34 13.46 -0.59 -1.27
C MET A 34 13.63 -1.92 -2.01
N PRO A 35 13.33 -3.05 -1.36
CA PRO A 35 13.29 -4.30 -2.08
C PRO A 35 12.26 -4.14 -3.21
N PRO A 36 12.51 -4.70 -4.41
CA PRO A 36 11.50 -4.71 -5.45
C PRO A 36 10.28 -5.41 -4.87
N LEU A 37 9.20 -4.68 -4.61
CA LEU A 37 7.96 -5.27 -4.16
C LEU A 37 7.48 -6.16 -5.31
N MET A 38 7.44 -7.46 -5.03
CA MET A 38 7.14 -8.48 -6.02
C MET A 38 5.82 -8.15 -6.72
N SER A 39 5.90 -8.10 -8.05
CA SER A 39 4.84 -8.04 -9.07
C SER A 39 3.38 -8.30 -8.64
N ALA A 40 2.49 -7.47 -9.18
CA ALA A 40 1.09 -7.76 -9.55
C ALA A 40 0.09 -8.21 -8.46
N THR A 41 0.35 -7.95 -7.18
CA THR A 41 -0.65 -8.13 -6.12
C THR A 41 -1.22 -6.77 -5.72
N GLU A 42 -2.54 -6.73 -5.43
CA GLU A 42 -3.19 -5.56 -4.85
C GLU A 42 -2.41 -5.07 -3.62
N LEU A 43 -2.13 -3.77 -3.56
CA LEU A 43 -1.43 -3.20 -2.41
C LEU A 43 -2.22 -3.46 -1.13
N SER A 44 -1.52 -3.87 -0.07
CA SER A 44 -2.14 -3.82 1.24
C SER A 44 -2.31 -2.36 1.67
N PRO A 45 -3.22 -2.06 2.62
CA PRO A 45 -3.35 -0.71 3.15
C PRO A 45 -2.05 -0.15 3.75
N ILE A 46 -1.15 -1.03 4.20
CA ILE A 46 0.17 -0.65 4.71
C ILE A 46 1.08 -0.23 3.54
N ASP A 47 1.04 -0.97 2.43
CA ASP A 47 1.85 -0.67 1.25
C ASP A 47 1.38 0.62 0.57
N GLU A 48 0.06 0.85 0.51
CA GLU A 48 -0.54 2.10 -0.01
C GLU A 48 -0.04 3.31 0.78
N MET A 49 -0.14 3.27 2.11
CA MET A 49 0.40 4.32 2.97
C MET A 49 1.93 4.51 2.80
N CYS A 50 2.69 3.42 2.62
CA CYS A 50 4.13 3.53 2.36
C CYS A 50 4.41 4.25 1.03
N ILE A 51 3.67 3.89 -0.02
CA ILE A 51 3.81 4.49 -1.35
C ILE A 51 3.39 5.96 -1.33
N GLU A 52 2.31 6.32 -0.64
CA GLU A 52 1.89 7.72 -0.45
C GLU A 52 2.98 8.55 0.21
N ASN A 53 3.60 8.03 1.29
CA ASN A 53 4.68 8.73 1.97
C ASN A 53 5.93 8.89 1.08
N VAL A 54 6.27 7.87 0.29
CA VAL A 54 7.41 7.94 -0.66
C VAL A 54 7.10 8.91 -1.80
N ALA A 55 5.88 8.92 -2.32
CA ALA A 55 5.44 9.87 -3.33
C ALA A 55 5.51 11.30 -2.80
N GLU A 56 5.00 11.55 -1.59
CA GLU A 56 5.05 12.86 -0.95
C GLU A 56 6.49 13.32 -0.71
N PHE A 57 7.35 12.40 -0.25
CA PHE A 57 8.78 12.67 -0.11
C PHE A 57 9.41 13.03 -1.44
N CYS A 58 9.17 12.24 -2.50
CA CYS A 58 9.72 12.54 -3.81
C CYS A 58 9.22 13.87 -4.35
N LEU A 59 7.96 14.25 -4.13
CA LEU A 59 7.39 15.51 -4.62
C LEU A 59 7.99 16.75 -3.92
N HIS A 60 8.39 16.65 -2.64
CA HIS A 60 8.87 17.78 -1.84
C HIS A 60 10.39 17.81 -1.67
N GLU A 61 11.04 16.66 -1.67
CA GLU A 61 12.48 16.51 -1.62
C GLU A 61 13.04 16.06 -2.99
N SER A 62 14.36 15.99 -3.12
CA SER A 62 14.99 15.60 -4.37
C SER A 62 15.15 14.07 -4.46
N CYS A 63 14.13 13.36 -4.95
CA CYS A 63 14.35 12.02 -5.51
C CYS A 63 15.13 12.14 -6.83
N ASN A 64 15.96 11.15 -7.13
CA ASN A 64 16.64 11.10 -8.43
C ASN A 64 15.67 10.65 -9.54
N ILE A 65 16.04 10.86 -10.80
CA ILE A 65 15.14 10.59 -11.92
C ILE A 65 14.74 9.10 -12.03
N GLU A 66 15.65 8.21 -11.66
CA GLU A 66 15.43 6.76 -11.72
C GLU A 66 14.40 6.31 -10.67
N GLU A 67 14.47 6.87 -9.46
CA GLU A 67 13.51 6.65 -8.37
C GLU A 67 12.12 7.15 -8.75
N TYR A 68 12.04 8.33 -9.38
CA TYR A 68 10.79 8.89 -9.88
C TYR A 68 10.14 7.99 -10.94
N GLU A 69 10.92 7.56 -11.94
CA GLU A 69 10.41 6.69 -13.00
C GLU A 69 9.96 5.34 -12.45
N ALA A 70 10.72 4.75 -11.53
CA ALA A 70 10.35 3.50 -10.86
C ALA A 70 9.03 3.64 -10.11
N LEU A 71 8.86 4.73 -9.35
CA LEU A 71 7.64 5.01 -8.60
C LEU A 71 6.43 5.23 -9.52
N ILE A 72 6.60 5.97 -10.62
CA ILE A 72 5.54 6.18 -11.62
C ILE A 72 5.12 4.85 -12.22
N ASN A 73 6.06 4.03 -12.69
CA ASN A 73 5.76 2.72 -13.27
C ASN A 73 4.99 1.83 -12.29
N GLN A 74 5.39 1.84 -11.02
CA GLN A 74 4.70 1.10 -9.97
C GLN A 74 3.26 1.61 -9.76
N LEU A 75 3.06 2.92 -9.70
CA LEU A 75 1.74 3.54 -9.56
C LEU A 75 0.84 3.27 -10.77
N GLU A 76 1.39 3.26 -11.98
CA GLU A 76 0.65 2.93 -13.21
C GLU A 76 0.21 1.46 -13.27
N GLU A 77 1.06 0.53 -12.80
CA GLU A 77 0.71 -0.89 -12.66
C GLU A 77 -0.44 -1.05 -11.66
N GLN A 78 -0.34 -0.39 -10.51
CA GLN A 78 -1.37 -0.44 -9.47
C GLN A 78 -2.68 0.20 -9.93
N LYS A 79 -2.63 1.33 -10.65
CA LYS A 79 -3.79 1.93 -11.31
C LYS A 79 -4.51 0.90 -12.20
N THR A 80 -3.75 0.16 -13.00
CA THR A 80 -4.32 -0.86 -13.89
C THR A 80 -4.98 -2.00 -13.11
N HIS A 81 -4.39 -2.43 -12.00
CA HIS A 81 -4.99 -3.43 -11.12
C HIS A 81 -6.32 -2.96 -10.53
N PHE A 82 -6.38 -1.74 -10.00
CA PHE A 82 -7.60 -1.17 -9.43
C PHE A 82 -8.72 -1.00 -10.47
N ILE A 83 -8.41 -0.56 -11.69
CA ILE A 83 -9.40 -0.47 -12.77
C ILE A 83 -10.03 -1.85 -13.04
N LYS A 84 -9.22 -2.91 -13.08
CA LYS A 84 -9.71 -4.28 -13.26
C LYS A 84 -10.58 -4.75 -12.09
N HIS A 85 -10.18 -4.43 -10.87
CA HIS A 85 -10.96 -4.75 -9.68
C HIS A 85 -12.34 -4.07 -9.73
N VAL A 86 -12.38 -2.76 -9.97
CA VAL A 86 -13.63 -1.98 -10.08
C VAL A 86 -14.51 -2.51 -11.20
N ALA A 87 -13.95 -2.81 -12.38
CA ALA A 87 -14.71 -3.39 -13.49
C ALA A 87 -15.34 -4.74 -13.12
N THR A 88 -14.65 -5.56 -12.32
CA THR A 88 -15.16 -6.85 -11.86
C THR A 88 -16.31 -6.67 -10.87
N VAL A 89 -16.14 -5.80 -9.88
CA VAL A 89 -17.17 -5.50 -8.87
C VAL A 89 -18.42 -4.93 -9.53
N GLU A 90 -18.27 -4.01 -10.47
CA GLU A 90 -19.42 -3.39 -11.16
C GLU A 90 -20.12 -4.39 -12.10
N SER A 91 -19.39 -5.27 -12.79
CA SER A 91 -20.01 -6.37 -13.56
C SER A 91 -20.85 -7.28 -12.66
N LEU A 92 -20.36 -7.62 -11.45
CA LEU A 92 -21.13 -8.38 -10.48
C LEU A 92 -22.36 -7.61 -10.00
N LEU A 93 -22.22 -6.31 -9.71
CA LEU A 93 -23.31 -5.46 -9.26
C LEU A 93 -24.43 -5.37 -10.32
N ILE A 94 -24.08 -5.19 -11.59
CA ILE A 94 -25.03 -5.17 -12.71
C ILE A 94 -25.83 -6.48 -12.75
N ARG A 95 -25.16 -7.63 -12.66
CA ARG A 95 -25.80 -8.95 -12.69
C ARG A 95 -26.69 -9.24 -11.49
N LEU A 96 -26.32 -8.73 -10.31
CA LEU A 96 -27.14 -8.84 -9.10
C LEU A 96 -28.37 -7.94 -9.17
N LYS A 97 -28.28 -6.78 -9.83
CA LYS A 97 -29.39 -5.85 -10.02
C LYS A 97 -30.37 -6.31 -11.11
N ASP A 98 -29.92 -7.08 -12.09
CA ASP A 98 -30.80 -7.71 -13.06
C ASP A 98 -31.52 -8.91 -12.44
N SER A 99 -32.85 -8.83 -12.37
CA SER A 99 -33.71 -9.88 -11.80
C SER A 99 -33.67 -11.20 -12.59
N ASN A 100 -33.16 -11.18 -13.83
CA ASN A 100 -33.00 -12.38 -14.65
C ASN A 100 -31.64 -13.05 -14.47
N HIS A 101 -30.73 -12.46 -13.68
CA HIS A 101 -29.38 -12.96 -13.39
C HIS A 101 -28.67 -13.52 -14.64
N PRO A 102 -28.41 -12.66 -15.66
CA PRO A 102 -27.80 -13.11 -16.89
C PRO A 102 -26.49 -13.84 -16.62
N GLU A 103 -26.20 -14.83 -17.48
CA GLU A 103 -24.94 -15.57 -17.41
C GLU A 103 -23.76 -14.60 -17.52
N HIS A 104 -22.65 -14.98 -16.91
CA HIS A 104 -21.45 -14.16 -16.93
C HIS A 104 -20.86 -14.14 -18.34
N ASP A 105 -20.91 -12.99 -19.02
CA ASP A 105 -20.11 -12.74 -20.23
C ASP A 105 -18.74 -12.17 -19.82
N PRO A 106 -17.62 -12.86 -20.10
CA PRO A 106 -16.27 -12.35 -19.84
C PRO A 106 -15.96 -11.04 -20.58
N ASN A 107 -16.67 -10.74 -21.67
CA ASN A 107 -16.49 -9.50 -22.42
C ASN A 107 -16.99 -8.27 -21.67
N ASP A 108 -17.99 -8.41 -20.79
CA ASP A 108 -18.55 -7.29 -20.03
C ASP A 108 -17.49 -6.62 -19.14
N VAL A 109 -16.70 -7.43 -18.44
CA VAL A 109 -15.60 -6.94 -17.59
C VAL A 109 -14.55 -6.23 -18.43
N ARG A 110 -14.25 -6.74 -19.63
CA ARG A 110 -13.27 -6.12 -20.55
C ARG A 110 -13.78 -4.75 -21.06
N LEU A 111 -15.02 -4.68 -21.49
CA LEU A 111 -15.63 -3.43 -21.96
C LEU A 111 -15.65 -2.38 -20.86
N LEU A 112 -16.00 -2.80 -19.65
CA LEU A 112 -16.07 -1.89 -18.50
C LEU A 112 -14.67 -1.44 -18.06
N PHE A 113 -13.69 -2.32 -18.09
CA PHE A 113 -12.29 -1.99 -17.86
C PHE A 113 -11.78 -0.91 -18.83
N GLU A 114 -12.05 -1.07 -20.14
CA GLU A 114 -11.68 -0.08 -21.14
C GLU A 114 -12.39 1.26 -20.92
N ALA A 115 -13.69 1.24 -20.58
CA ALA A 115 -14.46 2.44 -20.30
C ALA A 115 -13.93 3.20 -19.08
N ILE A 116 -13.63 2.50 -17.97
CA ILE A 116 -13.07 3.11 -16.76
C ILE A 116 -11.66 3.65 -17.05
N ARG A 117 -10.81 2.88 -17.73
CA ARG A 117 -9.47 3.32 -18.12
C ARG A 117 -9.50 4.62 -18.92
N ASN A 118 -10.34 4.69 -19.96
CA ASN A 118 -10.46 5.86 -20.81
C ASN A 118 -10.95 7.09 -20.03
N THR A 119 -11.85 6.89 -19.07
CA THR A 119 -12.35 7.98 -18.20
C THR A 119 -11.25 8.53 -17.28
N LEU A 120 -10.36 7.66 -16.79
CA LEU A 120 -9.28 8.06 -15.88
C LEU A 120 -8.05 8.66 -16.59
N THR A 121 -7.86 8.38 -17.89
CA THR A 121 -6.77 8.99 -18.68
C THR A 121 -7.08 10.43 -19.10
N ASP A 122 -8.36 10.75 -19.29
CA ASP A 122 -8.84 12.11 -19.63
C ASP A 122 -9.88 12.59 -18.61
N PRO A 123 -9.47 12.90 -17.36
CA PRO A 123 -10.42 13.32 -16.33
C PRO A 123 -11.08 14.65 -16.74
N PRO A 124 -12.42 14.75 -16.73
CA PRO A 124 -13.09 16.03 -16.95
C PRO A 124 -12.78 16.96 -15.77
N PHE A 125 -11.86 17.90 -16.00
CA PHE A 125 -11.45 19.01 -15.13
C PHE A 125 -10.60 18.65 -13.91
N THR A 126 -9.27 18.74 -14.07
CA THR A 126 -8.32 18.98 -12.97
C THR A 126 -7.29 20.03 -13.36
N SER A 127 -7.74 21.25 -13.69
CA SER A 127 -6.88 22.41 -13.41
C SER A 127 -7.00 22.69 -11.91
N PHE A 128 -6.17 22.05 -11.09
CA PHE A 128 -5.88 22.60 -9.76
C PHE A 128 -5.08 23.88 -9.96
N GLY A 129 -5.79 24.97 -10.22
CA GLY A 129 -5.22 26.30 -10.29
C GLY A 129 -4.67 26.65 -8.92
N GLY A 130 -3.36 26.58 -8.76
CA GLY A 130 -2.69 27.23 -7.65
C GLY A 130 -2.97 28.74 -7.70
N PRO A 131 -3.11 29.43 -6.56
CA PRO A 131 -3.26 30.87 -6.56
C PRO A 131 -2.00 31.50 -7.19
N THR A 132 -2.16 32.10 -8.36
CA THR A 132 -1.17 33.02 -8.90
C THR A 132 -1.11 34.22 -7.97
N ASN A 133 -0.06 34.31 -7.15
CA ASN A 133 0.29 35.55 -6.46
C ASN A 133 0.63 36.60 -7.52
N GLY A 134 -0.37 37.40 -7.88
CA GLY A 134 -0.22 38.59 -8.68
C GLY A 134 -0.19 39.81 -7.78
N GLN A 135 1.02 40.39 -7.67
CA GLN A 135 1.38 41.76 -7.30
C GLN A 135 0.88 42.35 -5.97
#